data_AF-A0A7V1MNC4-F1
#
_entry.id   AF-A0A7V1MNC4-F1
#
_cell.length_a   1.000
_cell.length_b   1.000
_cell.length_c   1.000
_cell.angle_alpha   90.00
_cell.angle_beta   90.00
_cell.angle_gamma   90.00
#
_symmetry.space_group_name_H-M   'P 1'
#
loop_
_entity.id
_entity.type
_entity.pdbx_description
1 polymer ?
#
loop_
_entity_poly.entity_id
_entity_poly.type
_entity_poly.pdbx_seq_one_letter_code
_entity_poly.pdbx_strand_id
1 'polypeptide(L)'
;MLKNITFTDFGTIASILGLILSILIFFFIRKIKSFYIFKIRVPGLSKRLQDIASSISSYLNDYESSINSIDEAVVTCEVVLKSLKGKLSGSIKKAIKDLIKKIDQNSYDYRTKDNIRDIYISILKISEEIKELQEDSKWER
;
A
#
# COMPACT_ATOMS: atom_id res chain seq x y z
N MET A 1 35.02 36.09 -32.40
CA MET A 1 34.00 37.03 -31.92
C MET A 1 33.38 36.42 -30.67
N LEU A 2 33.83 36.82 -29.47
CA LEU A 2 33.25 36.32 -28.21
C LEU A 2 31.93 37.08 -27.97
N LYS A 3 30.82 36.36 -27.98
CA LYS A 3 29.49 36.91 -27.70
C LYS A 3 29.45 37.32 -26.23
N ASN A 4 29.33 38.62 -25.96
CA ASN A 4 29.15 39.13 -24.60
C ASN A 4 27.79 38.66 -24.08
N ILE A 5 27.81 37.77 -23.08
CA ILE A 5 26.61 37.30 -22.38
C ILE A 5 26.01 38.52 -21.68
N THR A 6 24.75 38.84 -21.99
CA THR A 6 24.04 39.98 -21.40
C THR A 6 23.43 39.60 -20.04
N PHE A 7 23.11 40.59 -19.20
CA PHE A 7 22.42 40.35 -17.92
C PHE A 7 21.13 39.52 -18.08
N THR A 8 20.43 39.70 -19.19
CA THR A 8 19.22 38.94 -19.54
C THR A 8 19.51 37.47 -19.82
N ASP A 9 20.64 37.16 -20.48
CA ASP A 9 21.08 35.79 -20.72
C ASP A 9 21.41 35.08 -19.40
N PHE A 10 22.08 35.77 -18.48
CA PHE A 10 22.34 35.27 -17.12
C PHE A 10 21.05 35.00 -16.34
N GLY A 11 20.09 35.93 -16.38
CA GLY A 11 18.78 35.74 -15.72
C GLY A 11 18.02 34.53 -16.28
N THR A 12 18.09 34.32 -17.59
CA THR A 12 17.45 33.18 -18.26
C THR A 12 18.10 31.86 -17.85
N ILE A 13 19.44 31.78 -17.86
CA ILE A 13 20.20 30.60 -17.43
C ILE A 13 19.91 30.28 -15.96
N ALA A 14 19.97 31.29 -15.08
CA ALA A 14 19.69 31.13 -13.65
C ALA A 14 18.27 30.62 -13.40
N SER A 15 17.28 31.11 -14.15
CA SER A 15 15.88 30.67 -14.02
C SER A 15 15.69 29.21 -14.45
N ILE A 16 16.32 28.80 -15.56
CA ILE A 16 16.28 27.40 -16.03
C ILE A 16 16.93 26.47 -14.99
N LEU A 17 18.10 26.83 -14.48
CA LEU A 17 18.79 26.06 -13.45
C LEU A 17 17.96 25.97 -12.16
N GLY A 18 17.34 27.07 -11.74
CA GLY A 18 16.45 27.11 -10.58
C GLY A 18 15.23 26.20 -10.74
N LEU A 19 14.64 26.16 -11.93
CA LEU A 19 13.52 25.26 -12.24
C LEU A 19 13.94 23.79 -12.20
N ILE A 20 15.10 23.45 -12.79
CA ILE A 20 15.64 22.08 -12.76
C ILE A 20 15.89 21.65 -11.31
N LEU A 21 16.54 22.51 -10.51
CA LEU A 21 16.79 22.24 -9.10
C LEU A 21 15.50 22.02 -8.32
N SER A 22 14.48 22.84 -8.58
CA SER A 22 13.15 22.72 -7.94
C SER A 22 12.48 21.38 -8.27
N ILE A 23 12.55 20.94 -9.53
CA ILE A 23 12.02 19.64 -9.96
C ILE A 23 12.75 18.50 -9.24
N LEU A 24 14.08 18.55 -9.15
CA LEU A 24 14.86 17.53 -8.45
C LEU A 24 14.47 17.46 -6.97
N ILE A 25 14.41 18.60 -6.28
CA ILE A 25 14.00 18.68 -4.88
C ILE A 25 12.60 18.09 -4.68
N PHE A 26 11.66 18.41 -5.57
CA PHE A 26 10.30 17.86 -5.51
C PHE A 26 10.31 16.32 -5.54
N PHE A 27 11.11 15.70 -6.43
CA PHE A 27 11.24 14.24 -6.48
C PHE A 27 11.89 13.67 -5.20
N PHE A 28 12.93 14.31 -4.67
CA PHE A 28 13.56 13.90 -3.42
C PHE A 28 12.58 13.95 -2.23
N ILE A 29 11.86 15.05 -2.06
CA ILE A 29 10.84 15.19 -1.00
C ILE A 29 9.78 14.11 -1.13
N ARG A 30 9.31 13.84 -2.36
CA ARG A 30 8.31 12.81 -2.62
C ARG A 30 8.81 11.42 -2.23
N LYS A 31 10.07 11.08 -2.54
CA LYS A 31 10.71 9.82 -2.14
C LYS A 31 10.81 9.69 -0.61
N ILE A 32 11.32 10.73 0.05
CA ILE A 32 11.48 10.78 1.51
C ILE A 32 10.11 10.59 2.19
N LYS A 33 9.09 11.34 1.76
CA LYS A 33 7.73 11.22 2.31
C LYS A 33 7.17 9.80 2.15
N SER A 34 7.37 9.18 0.99
CA SER A 34 6.93 7.81 0.74
C SER A 34 7.63 6.82 1.68
N PHE A 35 8.95 6.95 1.85
CA PHE A 35 9.75 6.11 2.74
C PHE A 35 9.29 6.23 4.20
N TYR A 36 9.12 7.44 4.72
CA TYR A 36 8.66 7.65 6.10
C TYR A 36 7.24 7.12 6.33
N ILE A 37 6.32 7.33 5.38
CA ILE A 37 4.97 6.78 5.45
C ILE A 37 5.02 5.25 5.49
N PHE A 38 5.84 4.64 4.64
CA PHE A 38 6.04 3.19 4.63
C PHE A 38 6.53 2.71 6.00
N LYS A 39 7.67 3.23 6.46
CA LYS A 39 8.35 2.81 7.69
C LYS A 39 7.50 2.97 8.96
N ILE A 40 6.69 4.03 9.04
CA ILE A 40 5.90 4.33 10.25
C ILE A 40 4.53 3.66 10.21
N ARG A 41 3.83 3.70 9.07
CA ARG A 41 2.40 3.30 9.01
C ARG A 41 2.20 1.86 8.57
N VAL A 42 3.05 1.32 7.71
CA VAL A 42 2.85 -0.01 7.13
C VAL A 42 2.99 -1.13 8.17
N PRO A 43 3.94 -1.10 9.13
CA PRO A 43 4.01 -2.12 10.19
C PRO A 43 2.71 -2.24 10.99
N GLY A 44 2.13 -1.12 11.42
CA GLY A 44 0.87 -1.13 12.17
C GLY A 44 -0.32 -1.64 11.36
N LEU A 45 -0.39 -1.29 10.07
CA LEU A 45 -1.45 -1.79 9.18
C LEU A 45 -1.27 -3.27 8.85
N SER A 46 -0.03 -3.73 8.69
CA SER A 46 0.30 -5.15 8.48
C SER A 46 -0.12 -6.00 9.68
N LYS A 47 0.19 -5.54 10.90
CA LYS A 47 -0.24 -6.21 12.13
C LYS A 47 -1.76 -6.33 12.22
N ARG A 48 -2.49 -5.23 11.97
CA ARG A 48 -3.96 -5.26 11.95
C ARG A 48 -4.51 -6.22 10.90
N LEU A 49 -3.86 -6.33 9.74
CA LEU A 49 -4.25 -7.25 8.69
C LEU A 49 -4.06 -8.72 9.12
N GLN A 50 -2.99 -9.03 9.86
CA GLN A 50 -2.76 -10.35 10.46
C GLN A 50 -3.80 -10.65 11.55
N ASP A 51 -4.11 -9.70 12.42
CA ASP A 51 -5.14 -9.88 13.47
C ASP A 51 -6.51 -10.22 12.86
N ILE A 52 -6.86 -9.60 11.73
CA ILE A 52 -8.07 -9.90 10.97
C ILE A 52 -7.98 -11.31 10.36
N ALA A 53 -6.84 -11.71 9.81
CA ALA A 53 -6.64 -13.06 9.27
C ALA A 53 -6.87 -14.13 10.36
N SER A 54 -6.33 -13.91 11.56
CA SER A 54 -6.55 -14.79 12.73
C SER A 54 -8.02 -14.87 13.13
N SER A 55 -8.73 -13.74 13.08
CA SER A 55 -10.17 -13.69 13.37
C SER A 55 -10.97 -14.49 12.33
N ILE A 56 -10.72 -14.26 11.03
CA ILE A 56 -11.36 -15.02 9.94
C ILE A 56 -11.09 -16.52 10.08
N SER A 57 -9.84 -16.91 10.37
CA SER A 57 -9.50 -18.32 10.57
C SER A 57 -10.27 -18.93 11.75
N SER A 58 -10.49 -18.16 12.82
CA SER A 58 -11.24 -18.63 13.99
C SER A 58 -12.72 -18.83 13.64
N TYR A 59 -13.32 -17.88 12.92
CA TYR A 59 -14.71 -17.97 12.49
C TYR A 59 -14.97 -19.05 11.43
N LEU A 60 -13.96 -19.40 10.61
CA LEU A 60 -14.08 -20.48 9.63
C LEU A 60 -14.27 -21.87 10.26
N ASN A 61 -13.89 -22.05 11.53
CA ASN A 61 -14.09 -23.30 12.26
C ASN A 61 -15.59 -23.57 12.53
N ASP A 62 -16.35 -22.53 12.85
CA ASP A 62 -17.80 -22.57 13.04
C ASP A 62 -18.49 -21.56 12.12
N TYR A 63 -18.43 -21.89 10.83
CA TYR A 63 -18.82 -21.01 9.73
C TYR A 63 -20.26 -20.52 9.81
N GLU A 64 -21.20 -21.44 10.04
CA GLU A 64 -22.64 -21.13 10.00
C GLU A 64 -23.03 -20.21 11.15
N SER A 65 -22.48 -20.45 12.35
CA SER A 65 -22.75 -19.63 13.54
C SER A 65 -22.02 -18.28 13.49
N SER A 66 -20.96 -18.15 12.70
CA SER A 66 -20.07 -16.98 12.70
C SER A 66 -20.16 -16.10 11.46
N ILE A 67 -21.13 -16.33 10.56
CA ILE A 67 -21.17 -15.64 9.26
C ILE A 67 -21.20 -14.11 9.37
N ASN A 68 -21.95 -13.56 10.33
CA ASN A 68 -22.01 -12.12 10.57
C ASN A 68 -20.65 -11.58 11.06
N SER A 69 -19.97 -12.31 11.94
CA SER A 69 -18.63 -11.96 12.41
C SER A 69 -17.60 -12.01 11.28
N ILE A 70 -17.77 -12.95 10.34
CA ILE A 70 -16.95 -13.00 9.13
C ILE A 70 -17.19 -11.77 8.26
N ASP A 71 -18.44 -11.37 8.05
CA ASP A 71 -18.76 -10.16 7.28
C ASP A 71 -18.09 -8.93 7.88
N GLU A 72 -18.18 -8.74 9.20
CA GLU A 72 -17.53 -7.63 9.91
C GLU A 72 -16.00 -7.66 9.73
N ALA A 73 -15.40 -8.84 9.85
CA ALA A 73 -13.96 -9.03 9.65
C ALA A 73 -13.54 -8.73 8.20
N VAL A 74 -14.33 -9.14 7.20
CA VAL A 74 -14.06 -8.89 5.78
C VAL A 74 -14.23 -7.41 5.42
N VAL A 75 -15.25 -6.73 5.93
CA VAL A 75 -15.41 -5.27 5.77
C VAL A 75 -14.23 -4.52 6.40
N THR A 76 -13.83 -4.93 7.60
CA THR A 76 -12.66 -4.35 8.28
C THR A 76 -11.37 -4.60 7.49
N CYS A 77 -11.22 -5.80 6.92
CA CYS A 77 -10.12 -6.15 6.03
C CYS A 77 -10.05 -5.19 4.84
N GLU A 78 -11.17 -4.95 4.18
CA GLU A 78 -11.25 -4.08 3.00
C GLU A 78 -10.76 -2.66 3.32
N VAL A 79 -11.16 -2.10 4.48
CA VAL A 79 -10.71 -0.79 4.94
C VAL A 79 -9.19 -0.75 5.14
N VAL A 80 -8.62 -1.78 5.77
CA VAL A 80 -7.17 -1.89 6.00
C VAL A 80 -6.42 -2.02 4.67
N LEU A 81 -6.92 -2.85 3.76
CA LEU A 81 -6.36 -3.03 2.41
C LEU A 81 -6.39 -1.74 1.59
N LYS A 82 -7.50 -0.99 1.61
CA LYS A 82 -7.59 0.34 0.96
C LYS A 82 -6.55 1.31 1.51
N SER A 83 -6.31 1.28 2.83
CA SER A 83 -5.27 2.09 3.47
C SER A 83 -3.85 1.67 3.07
N LEU A 84 -3.57 0.37 2.97
CA LEU A 84 -2.28 -0.18 2.55
C LEU A 84 -1.98 0.10 1.07
N LYS A 85 -2.97 -0.02 0.19
CA LYS A 85 -2.86 0.24 -1.26
C LYS A 85 -2.26 1.60 -1.59
N GLY A 86 -2.58 2.63 -0.80
CA GLY A 86 -2.06 3.99 -1.00
C GLY A 86 -0.60 4.18 -0.56
N LYS A 87 -0.04 3.20 0.16
CA LYS A 87 1.28 3.28 0.80
C LYS A 87 2.29 2.28 0.22
N LEU A 88 1.82 1.38 -0.64
CA LEU A 88 2.60 0.32 -1.28
C LEU A 88 2.67 0.54 -2.79
N SER A 89 3.67 -0.06 -3.42
CA SER A 89 3.91 -0.01 -4.87
C SER A 89 4.13 -1.41 -5.44
N GLY A 90 4.26 -1.50 -6.77
CA GLY A 90 4.61 -2.76 -7.45
C GLY A 90 3.54 -3.85 -7.37
N SER A 91 4.00 -5.11 -7.29
CA SER A 91 3.19 -6.33 -7.29
C SER A 91 2.23 -6.39 -6.12
N ILE A 92 2.68 -6.05 -4.91
CA ILE A 92 1.85 -6.10 -3.69
C ILE A 92 0.66 -5.15 -3.79
N LYS A 93 0.87 -3.93 -4.32
CA LYS A 93 -0.22 -2.98 -4.57
C LYS A 93 -1.26 -3.58 -5.53
N LYS A 94 -0.83 -4.33 -6.54
CA LYS A 94 -1.73 -5.01 -7.48
C LYS A 94 -2.49 -6.13 -6.77
N ALA A 95 -1.82 -6.99 -6.00
CA ALA A 95 -2.45 -8.04 -5.22
C ALA A 95 -3.51 -7.50 -4.25
N ILE A 96 -3.22 -6.42 -3.54
CA ILE A 96 -4.18 -5.72 -2.68
C ILE A 96 -5.37 -5.20 -3.48
N LYS A 97 -5.13 -4.60 -4.65
CA LYS A 97 -6.22 -4.09 -5.52
C LYS A 97 -7.12 -5.23 -5.98
N ASP A 98 -6.55 -6.37 -6.33
CA ASP A 98 -7.29 -7.54 -6.81
C ASP A 98 -8.10 -8.18 -5.67
N LEU A 99 -7.54 -8.24 -4.46
CA LEU A 99 -8.28 -8.69 -3.27
C LEU A 99 -9.42 -7.74 -2.90
N ILE A 100 -9.20 -6.42 -2.92
CA ILE A 100 -10.28 -5.45 -2.70
C ILE A 100 -11.41 -5.66 -3.70
N LYS A 101 -11.09 -5.87 -4.99
CA LYS A 101 -12.11 -6.16 -6.00
C LYS A 101 -12.87 -7.44 -5.69
N LYS A 102 -12.20 -8.51 -5.25
CA LYS A 102 -12.85 -9.77 -4.87
C LYS A 102 -13.84 -9.58 -3.72
N ILE A 103 -13.53 -8.70 -2.78
CA ILE A 103 -14.41 -8.34 -1.66
C ILE A 103 -15.58 -7.45 -2.14
N ASP A 104 -15.29 -6.42 -2.95
CA ASP A 104 -16.23 -5.38 -3.37
C ASP A 104 -17.23 -5.84 -4.46
N GLN A 105 -16.79 -6.69 -5.40
CA GLN A 105 -17.60 -7.06 -6.57
C GLN A 105 -18.82 -7.95 -6.25
N ASN A 106 -19.01 -8.35 -5.00
CA ASN A 106 -19.86 -9.48 -4.68
C ASN A 106 -20.39 -9.43 -3.23
N SER A 107 -20.96 -8.31 -2.78
CA SER A 107 -21.44 -8.11 -1.39
C SER A 107 -22.32 -9.24 -0.81
N TYR A 108 -22.82 -10.18 -1.61
CA TYR A 108 -23.44 -11.45 -1.17
C TYR A 108 -22.74 -12.75 -1.63
N ASP A 109 -21.92 -12.74 -2.67
CA ASP A 109 -21.33 -13.96 -3.29
C ASP A 109 -19.97 -14.35 -2.69
N TYR A 110 -19.29 -13.45 -1.96
CA TYR A 110 -18.09 -13.86 -1.21
C TYR A 110 -18.42 -14.73 0.01
N ARG A 111 -19.68 -14.77 0.47
CA ARG A 111 -20.15 -15.54 1.64
C ARG A 111 -20.26 -17.03 1.36
N THR A 112 -19.37 -17.58 0.54
CA THR A 112 -19.14 -19.02 0.49
C THR A 112 -17.91 -19.32 1.33
N LYS A 113 -17.91 -20.48 1.99
CA LYS A 113 -16.78 -20.89 2.83
C LYS A 113 -15.47 -20.92 2.05
N ASP A 114 -15.52 -21.32 0.78
CA ASP A 114 -14.35 -21.34 -0.10
C ASP A 114 -13.87 -19.94 -0.49
N ASN A 115 -14.78 -19.01 -0.80
CA ASN A 115 -14.40 -17.61 -1.08
C ASN A 115 -13.76 -16.94 0.14
N ILE A 116 -14.29 -17.17 1.35
CA ILE A 116 -13.70 -16.64 2.59
C ILE A 116 -12.34 -17.27 2.87
N ARG A 117 -12.18 -18.58 2.61
CA ARG A 117 -10.88 -19.26 2.69
C ARG A 117 -9.87 -18.66 1.72
N ASP A 118 -10.27 -18.35 0.49
CA ASP A 118 -9.39 -17.70 -0.47
C ASP A 118 -8.99 -16.28 -0.04
N ILE A 119 -9.93 -15.52 0.54
CA ILE A 119 -9.65 -14.20 1.11
C ILE A 119 -8.61 -14.34 2.22
N TYR A 120 -8.80 -15.28 3.14
CA TYR A 120 -7.83 -15.59 4.20
C TYR A 120 -6.44 -15.91 3.64
N ILE A 121 -6.33 -16.81 2.66
CA ILE A 121 -5.06 -17.17 2.03
C ILE A 121 -4.41 -15.94 1.36
N SER A 122 -5.22 -15.12 0.69
CA SER A 122 -4.74 -13.89 0.03
C SER A 122 -4.20 -12.89 1.05
N ILE A 123 -4.86 -12.77 2.21
CA ILE A 123 -4.40 -11.93 3.31
C ILE A 123 -3.04 -12.40 3.84
N LEU A 124 -2.88 -13.71 4.05
CA LEU A 124 -1.60 -14.28 4.51
C LEU A 124 -0.47 -13.98 3.53
N LYS A 125 -0.72 -14.21 2.23
CA LYS A 125 0.26 -13.93 1.17
C LYS A 125 0.68 -12.46 1.17
N ILE A 126 -0.29 -11.55 1.19
CA ILE A 126 -0.01 -10.09 1.23
C ILE A 126 0.76 -9.72 2.50
N SER A 127 0.42 -10.33 3.65
CA SER A 127 1.09 -10.05 4.92
C SER A 127 2.56 -10.47 4.90
N GLU A 128 2.87 -11.64 4.32
CA GLU A 128 4.25 -12.09 4.18
C GLU A 128 5.02 -11.23 3.18
N GLU A 129 4.44 -10.89 2.03
CA GLU A 129 5.09 -9.99 1.07
C GLU A 129 5.37 -8.59 1.67
N ILE A 130 4.46 -8.06 2.52
CA ILE A 130 4.70 -6.80 3.24
C ILE A 130 5.83 -6.94 4.26
N LYS A 131 5.93 -8.10 4.93
CA LYS A 131 6.98 -8.37 5.90
C LYS A 131 8.35 -8.44 5.23
N GLU A 132 8.48 -9.13 4.10
CA GLU A 132 9.71 -9.14 3.30
C GLU A 132 10.12 -7.72 2.90
N LEU A 133 9.17 -6.90 2.39
CA LEU A 133 9.47 -5.49 2.10
C LEU A 133 9.92 -4.68 3.32
N GLN A 134 9.39 -4.98 4.51
CA GLN A 134 9.81 -4.32 5.73
C GLN A 134 11.23 -4.70 6.12
N GLU A 135 11.61 -5.97 5.94
CA GLU A 135 12.98 -6.42 6.16
C GLU A 135 13.93 -5.77 5.15
N ASP A 136 13.61 -5.76 3.87
CA ASP A 136 14.38 -5.09 2.82
C ASP A 136 14.59 -3.60 3.15
N SER A 137 13.53 -2.91 3.59
CA SER A 137 13.58 -1.49 3.94
C SER A 137 14.48 -1.19 5.15
N LYS A 138 14.83 -2.17 6.00
CA LYS A 138 15.81 -1.96 7.08
C LYS A 138 17.23 -1.82 6.56
N TRP A 139 17.54 -2.41 5.40
CA TRP A 139 18.87 -2.42 4.80
C TRP A 139 19.18 -1.18 3.96
N GLU A 140 18.16 -0.44 3.52
CA GLU A 140 18.31 0.83 2.76
C GLU A 140 18.74 2.04 3.63
N ARG A 141 19.62 1.82 4.62
CA ARG A 141 20.15 2.89 5.50
C ARG A 141 21.08 3.86 4.79
#